data_AF-A0A0P7WFL8-F1
#
_entry.id   AF-A0A0P7WFL8-F1
#
_cell.length_a   1.000
_cell.length_b   1.000
_cell.length_c   1.000
_cell.angle_alpha   90.00
_cell.angle_beta   90.00
_cell.angle_gamma   90.00
#
_symmetry.space_group_name_H-M   'P 1'
#
loop_
_entity.id
_entity.type
_entity.pdbx_description
1 polymer ?
#
loop_
_entity_poly.entity_id
_entity_poly.type
_entity_poly.pdbx_seq_one_letter_code
_entity_poly.pdbx_strand_id
1 'polypeptide(L)'
;MCAGRTMEGAGCVTWWGFSPALDLLSSGGSPTSQPVRVTVPSQVSLVTLSAAPFGLVSPSCPARQEGDVNVLLIGSGDPRHILKTVAHLGDTDTLHIWVIENSLEVVARQLLLLYLTLKTETFLELFGNSKIRSQTEQTLRCVASQLSLSVTDTLTGPTNPCLDTTHLRFKDRDELDRIFKQWVRPPPPPLSMSKVWDNRVRQHLGTRYDSRLGCFDWDLNMQLHQK
;
A
#
# COMPACT_ATOMS: atom_id res chain seq x y z
N MET A 1 26.63 -14.19 10.31
CA MET A 1 26.79 -14.94 9.06
C MET A 1 25.44 -15.51 8.68
N CYS A 2 24.77 -14.94 7.68
CA CYS A 2 23.46 -15.43 7.21
C CYS A 2 23.70 -16.40 6.05
N ALA A 3 23.86 -17.69 6.38
CA ALA A 3 23.92 -18.75 5.40
C ALA A 3 22.55 -19.44 5.31
N GLY A 4 22.00 -19.50 4.11
CA GLY A 4 20.90 -20.41 3.74
C GLY A 4 19.53 -20.07 4.32
N ARG A 5 18.76 -19.25 3.61
CA ARG A 5 17.29 -19.37 3.65
C ARG A 5 16.79 -19.71 2.27
N THR A 6 16.46 -20.98 2.09
CA THR A 6 15.48 -21.43 1.12
C THR A 6 14.20 -20.60 1.32
N MET A 7 13.87 -19.79 0.32
CA MET A 7 12.63 -19.02 0.27
C MET A 7 11.46 -19.99 0.09
N GLU A 8 10.86 -20.44 1.19
CA GLU A 8 9.51 -21.03 1.20
C GLU A 8 8.67 -20.39 2.31
N GLY A 9 8.39 -19.12 2.10
CA GLY A 9 7.29 -18.38 2.70
C GLY A 9 6.87 -17.33 1.69
N ALA A 10 5.58 -17.03 1.58
CA ALA A 10 5.15 -15.82 0.87
C ALA A 10 6.03 -14.67 1.38
N GLY A 11 6.80 -14.05 0.48
CA GLY A 11 7.96 -13.22 0.83
C GLY A 11 7.67 -12.16 1.89
N CYS A 12 8.73 -11.51 2.41
CA CYS A 12 8.58 -10.34 3.26
C CYS A 12 8.05 -9.17 2.41
N VAL A 13 6.74 -9.13 2.18
CA VAL A 13 6.06 -7.92 1.72
C VAL A 13 6.00 -6.97 2.90
N THR A 14 6.50 -5.74 2.74
CA THR A 14 6.36 -4.70 3.76
C THR A 14 4.87 -4.40 3.92
N TRP A 15 4.26 -4.95 4.97
CA TRP A 15 2.83 -4.75 5.25
C TRP A 15 2.51 -3.34 5.72
N TRP A 16 3.50 -2.71 6.37
CA TRP A 16 3.40 -1.42 7.06
C TRP A 16 4.72 -0.70 6.92
N GLY A 17 4.69 0.61 6.65
CA GLY A 17 5.91 1.37 6.83
C GLY A 17 6.25 1.54 8.33
N PHE A 18 7.54 1.61 8.66
CA PHE A 18 8.02 1.69 10.04
C PHE A 18 8.12 3.14 10.58
N SER A 19 7.80 4.13 9.74
CA SER A 19 7.87 5.56 10.08
C SER A 19 6.49 6.20 10.21
N PRO A 20 6.36 7.35 10.91
CA PRO A 20 5.17 8.17 10.82
C PRO A 20 4.87 8.59 9.37
N ALA A 21 3.59 8.81 9.06
CA ALA A 21 3.23 9.42 7.79
C ALA A 21 3.88 10.81 7.67
N LEU A 22 4.49 11.08 6.52
CA LEU A 22 5.12 12.35 6.17
C LEU A 22 4.18 13.15 5.27
N ASP A 23 4.04 14.44 5.55
CA ASP A 23 3.44 15.38 4.62
C ASP A 23 4.55 15.84 3.66
N LEU A 24 4.44 15.44 2.40
CA LEU A 24 5.47 15.69 1.39
C LEU A 24 5.42 17.15 0.88
N LEU A 25 4.35 17.89 1.20
CA LEU A 25 4.23 19.31 0.92
C LEU A 25 4.96 20.17 1.98
N SER A 26 5.07 19.70 3.22
CA SER A 26 5.71 20.45 4.31
C SER A 26 7.25 20.57 4.20
N SER A 27 7.90 19.93 3.22
CA SER A 27 9.37 19.97 3.04
C SER A 27 9.88 21.27 2.38
N GLY A 28 9.54 22.43 2.96
CA GLY A 28 10.07 23.74 2.58
C GLY A 28 11.48 24.06 3.13
N GLY A 29 12.28 23.06 3.48
CA GLY A 29 13.70 23.27 3.79
C GLY A 29 14.51 23.29 2.49
N SER A 30 15.25 24.38 2.23
CA SER A 30 16.10 24.54 1.04
C SER A 30 16.85 23.25 0.68
N PRO A 31 16.81 22.76 -0.56
CA PRO A 31 17.52 21.55 -0.96
C PRO A 31 19.03 21.87 -1.04
N THR A 32 19.78 21.60 0.03
CA THR A 32 21.26 21.60 0.01
C THR A 32 21.86 20.30 -0.50
N SER A 33 21.06 19.34 -0.98
CA SER A 33 21.56 18.12 -1.60
C SER A 33 21.40 18.18 -3.12
N GLN A 34 22.51 18.05 -3.84
CA GLN A 34 22.55 17.93 -5.29
C GLN A 34 21.55 16.88 -5.80
N PRO A 35 20.96 17.07 -6.99
CA PRO A 35 20.04 16.10 -7.57
C PRO A 35 20.74 14.75 -7.77
N VAL A 36 20.37 13.77 -6.95
CA VAL A 36 20.80 12.38 -7.11
C VAL A 36 20.10 11.84 -8.35
N ARG A 37 20.85 11.65 -9.44
CA ARG A 37 20.37 10.92 -10.62
C ARG A 37 20.11 9.47 -10.22
N VAL A 38 18.86 9.12 -10.02
CA VAL A 38 18.44 7.72 -9.85
C VAL A 38 18.23 7.14 -11.25
N THR A 39 19.16 6.30 -11.70
CA THR A 39 18.97 5.47 -12.89
C THR A 39 17.93 4.41 -12.55
N VAL A 40 16.75 4.51 -13.17
CA VAL A 40 15.66 3.55 -12.95
C VAL A 40 16.00 2.25 -13.70
N PRO A 41 16.15 1.10 -13.02
CA PRO A 41 16.34 -0.17 -13.69
C PRO A 41 15.07 -0.54 -14.48
N SER A 42 15.25 -1.35 -15.52
CA SER A 42 14.25 -1.74 -16.55
C SER A 42 13.05 -2.56 -16.06
N GLN A 43 12.72 -2.53 -14.77
CA GLN A 43 11.57 -3.21 -14.19
C GLN A 43 10.92 -2.33 -13.11
N VAL A 44 10.06 -1.41 -13.52
CA VAL A 44 9.28 -0.58 -12.59
C VAL A 44 7.86 -0.40 -13.11
N SER A 45 6.89 -0.71 -12.25
CA SER A 45 5.48 -0.44 -12.46
C SER A 45 5.18 0.94 -11.87
N LEU A 46 4.82 1.89 -12.73
CA LEU A 46 4.58 3.28 -12.38
C LEU A 46 3.08 3.56 -12.39
N VAL A 47 2.54 4.00 -11.25
CA VAL A 47 1.16 4.46 -11.13
C VAL A 47 1.17 5.94 -10.81
N THR A 48 0.42 6.72 -11.58
CA THR A 48 0.24 8.16 -11.34
C THR A 48 -1.10 8.37 -10.65
N LEU A 49 -1.09 9.09 -9.53
CA LEU A 49 -2.30 9.56 -8.86
C LEU A 49 -2.40 11.08 -9.03
N SER A 50 -3.55 11.54 -9.50
CA SER A 50 -3.89 12.98 -9.57
C SER A 50 -4.94 13.26 -8.51
N ALA A 51 -4.66 14.17 -7.57
CA ALA A 51 -5.65 14.62 -6.60
C ALA A 51 -6.15 16.02 -6.98
N ALA A 52 -7.46 16.17 -7.13
CA ALA A 52 -8.14 17.47 -7.16
C ALA A 52 -8.60 17.84 -5.74
N PRO A 53 -8.77 19.12 -5.41
CA PRO A 53 -9.09 19.55 -4.05
C PRO A 53 -10.42 18.97 -3.56
N PHE A 54 -10.43 18.46 -2.33
CA PHE A 54 -11.65 18.16 -1.59
C PHE A 54 -11.98 19.39 -0.75
N GLY A 55 -13.05 20.11 -1.11
CA GLY A 55 -13.44 21.35 -0.43
C GLY A 55 -13.74 21.16 1.06
N LEU A 56 -12.75 21.43 1.90
CA LEU A 56 -12.89 21.63 3.34
C LEU A 56 -11.91 22.74 3.76
N VAL A 57 -12.47 23.93 3.96
CA VAL A 57 -11.75 25.14 4.36
C VAL A 57 -11.09 24.95 5.72
N SER A 58 -9.76 25.11 5.79
CA SER A 58 -9.00 25.26 7.05
C SER A 58 -8.12 26.53 7.01
N PRO A 59 -7.85 27.17 8.17
CA PRO A 59 -7.32 28.52 8.21
C PRO A 59 -5.79 28.57 8.01
N SER A 60 -5.40 29.37 7.02
CA SER A 60 -4.11 30.05 6.79
C SER A 60 -2.82 29.29 7.15
N CYS A 61 -2.30 28.54 6.17
CA CYS A 61 -0.89 28.16 6.07
C CYS A 61 -0.14 29.13 5.11
N PRO A 62 1.18 29.34 5.27
CA PRO A 62 1.92 30.35 4.53
C PRO A 62 1.85 30.11 3.03
N ALA A 63 1.68 31.19 2.26
CA ALA A 63 1.50 31.19 0.81
C ALA A 63 2.63 30.39 0.12
N ARG A 64 2.30 29.15 -0.23
CA ARG A 64 3.12 28.27 -1.05
C ARG A 64 2.89 28.68 -2.50
N GLN A 65 3.94 28.66 -3.32
CA GLN A 65 3.80 29.04 -4.73
C GLN A 65 2.81 28.08 -5.41
N GLU A 66 1.74 28.64 -5.98
CA GLU A 66 0.82 27.95 -6.89
C GLU A 66 1.64 27.17 -7.93
N GLY A 67 1.37 25.87 -8.09
CA GLY A 67 2.04 25.09 -9.12
C GLY A 67 1.86 23.58 -9.00
N ASP A 68 2.11 22.90 -10.13
CA ASP A 68 2.12 21.45 -10.23
C ASP A 68 3.22 20.83 -9.36
N VAL A 69 2.84 20.07 -8.34
CA VAL A 69 3.77 19.35 -7.47
C VAL A 69 3.90 17.90 -7.95
N ASN A 70 5.13 17.47 -8.23
CA ASN A 70 5.45 16.10 -8.63
C ASN A 70 6.21 15.37 -7.52
N VAL A 71 5.68 14.22 -7.08
CA VAL A 71 6.25 13.43 -5.99
C VAL A 71 6.50 12.00 -6.45
N LEU A 72 7.71 11.48 -6.24
CA LEU A 72 8.04 10.07 -6.48
C LEU A 72 8.16 9.31 -5.15
N LEU A 73 7.30 8.31 -4.96
CA LEU A 73 7.32 7.38 -3.83
C LEU A 73 7.91 6.05 -4.26
N ILE A 74 8.95 5.61 -3.55
CA ILE A 74 9.63 4.34 -3.81
C ILE A 74 9.53 3.47 -2.55
N GLY A 75 8.88 2.31 -2.66
CA GLY A 75 8.79 1.35 -1.57
C GLY A 75 8.01 1.87 -0.35
N SER A 76 6.94 2.64 -0.59
CA SER A 76 6.09 3.18 0.49
C SER A 76 5.40 2.06 1.26
N GLY A 77 5.06 0.95 0.60
CA GLY A 77 4.38 -0.21 1.18
C GLY A 77 2.91 0.00 1.48
N ASP A 78 2.50 1.23 1.82
CA ASP A 78 1.13 1.61 2.15
C ASP A 78 0.82 3.08 1.72
N PRO A 79 -0.46 3.49 1.68
CA PRO A 79 -0.85 4.79 1.12
C PRO A 79 -0.77 5.97 2.12
N ARG A 80 -0.30 5.78 3.35
CA ARG A 80 -0.37 6.84 4.39
C ARG A 80 0.30 8.16 4.02
N HIS A 81 1.41 8.11 3.28
CA HIS A 81 2.13 9.31 2.84
C HIS A 81 1.29 10.08 1.83
N ILE A 82 0.61 9.37 0.94
CA ILE A 82 -0.34 9.94 -0.02
C ILE A 82 -1.50 10.58 0.73
N LEU A 83 -2.14 9.85 1.66
CA LEU A 83 -3.28 10.35 2.42
C LEU A 83 -2.95 11.60 3.22
N LYS A 84 -1.81 11.59 3.93
CA LYS A 84 -1.38 12.75 4.71
C LYS A 84 -1.08 13.95 3.82
N THR A 85 -0.42 13.73 2.69
CA THR A 85 -0.07 14.80 1.74
C THR A 85 -1.33 15.39 1.09
N VAL A 86 -2.28 14.56 0.66
CA VAL A 86 -3.56 15.01 0.06
C VAL A 86 -4.42 15.76 1.08
N ALA A 87 -4.41 15.35 2.35
CA ALA A 87 -5.14 16.05 3.41
C ALA A 87 -4.62 17.48 3.70
N HIS A 88 -3.40 17.81 3.24
CA HIS A 88 -2.79 19.14 3.37
C HIS A 88 -2.64 19.84 2.01
N LEU A 89 -3.26 19.32 0.95
CA LEU A 89 -3.22 19.92 -0.38
C LEU A 89 -4.11 21.18 -0.40
N GLY A 90 -3.56 22.30 -0.88
CA GLY A 90 -4.32 23.54 -1.05
C GLY A 90 -5.31 23.44 -2.23
N ASP A 91 -6.35 24.29 -2.20
CA ASP A 91 -7.40 24.29 -3.23
C ASP A 91 -6.92 24.70 -4.64
N THR A 92 -5.74 25.31 -4.73
CA THR A 92 -5.11 25.76 -5.98
C THR A 92 -4.04 24.81 -6.49
N ASP A 93 -3.67 23.80 -5.69
CA ASP A 93 -2.52 22.96 -5.95
C ASP A 93 -2.91 21.66 -6.66
N THR A 94 -2.13 21.29 -7.67
CA THR A 94 -2.22 20.04 -8.41
C THR A 94 -1.10 19.11 -7.96
N LEU A 95 -1.44 17.89 -7.54
CA LEU A 95 -0.49 16.92 -7.02
C LEU A 95 -0.44 15.67 -7.89
N HIS A 96 0.73 15.41 -8.47
CA HIS A 96 1.05 14.19 -9.21
C HIS A 96 1.94 13.28 -8.37
N ILE A 97 1.41 12.14 -7.96
CA ILE A 97 2.18 11.14 -7.19
C ILE A 97 2.48 9.94 -8.05
N TRP A 98 3.76 9.63 -8.15
CA TRP A 98 4.32 8.50 -8.86
C TRP A 98 4.70 7.42 -7.85
N VAL A 99 4.15 6.22 -7.97
CA VAL A 99 4.42 5.12 -7.03
C VAL A 99 5.22 4.01 -7.70
N ILE A 100 6.33 3.60 -7.05
CA ILE A 100 7.18 2.48 -7.43
C ILE A 100 7.19 1.47 -6.27
N GLU A 101 6.77 0.25 -6.54
CA GLU A 101 6.78 -0.85 -5.58
C GLU A 101 7.45 -2.09 -6.16
N ASN A 102 8.01 -2.93 -5.28
CA ASN A 102 8.65 -4.18 -5.67
C ASN A 102 7.66 -5.33 -5.91
N SER A 103 6.39 -5.16 -5.52
CA SER A 103 5.34 -6.18 -5.66
C SER A 103 4.04 -5.57 -6.15
N LEU A 104 3.42 -6.20 -7.15
CA LEU A 104 2.12 -5.77 -7.66
C LEU A 104 0.99 -6.03 -6.67
N GLU A 105 1.14 -6.97 -5.73
CA GLU A 105 0.20 -7.13 -4.61
C GLU A 105 0.17 -5.89 -3.72
N VAL A 106 1.33 -5.24 -3.52
CA VAL A 106 1.43 -3.98 -2.76
C VAL A 106 0.76 -2.86 -3.52
N VAL A 107 1.03 -2.73 -4.82
CA VAL A 107 0.36 -1.73 -5.68
C VAL A 107 -1.15 -1.91 -5.64
N ALA A 108 -1.64 -3.14 -5.88
CA ALA A 108 -3.07 -3.45 -5.84
C ALA A 108 -3.70 -3.08 -4.49
N ARG A 109 -3.01 -3.38 -3.38
CA ARG A 109 -3.50 -3.07 -2.02
C ARG A 109 -3.52 -1.56 -1.77
N GLN A 110 -2.50 -0.83 -2.19
CA GLN A 110 -2.48 0.63 -2.07
C GLN A 110 -3.62 1.27 -2.86
N LEU A 111 -3.86 0.82 -4.11
CA LEU A 111 -4.99 1.28 -4.94
C LEU A 111 -6.34 1.03 -4.26
N LEU A 112 -6.54 -0.18 -3.75
CA LEU A 112 -7.75 -0.53 -2.99
C LEU A 112 -7.95 0.38 -1.78
N LEU A 113 -6.91 0.56 -0.96
CA LEU A 113 -6.98 1.38 0.24
C LEU A 113 -7.23 2.86 -0.08
N LEU A 114 -6.62 3.40 -1.13
CA LEU A 114 -6.86 4.77 -1.61
C LEU A 114 -8.31 4.97 -2.08
N TYR A 115 -8.88 4.00 -2.79
CA TYR A 115 -10.27 4.05 -3.23
C TYR A 115 -11.26 4.04 -2.05
N LEU A 116 -10.89 3.36 -0.96
CA LEU A 116 -11.73 3.20 0.24
C LEU A 116 -11.62 4.35 1.24
N THR A 117 -10.77 5.34 1.01
CA THR A 117 -10.48 6.43 1.97
C THR A 117 -11.70 7.18 2.48
N LEU A 118 -12.78 7.23 1.69
CA LEU A 118 -14.04 7.86 2.06
C LEU A 118 -14.85 7.06 3.10
N LYS A 119 -14.50 5.79 3.36
CA LYS A 119 -15.16 4.89 4.32
C LYS A 119 -14.15 4.35 5.34
N THR A 120 -13.94 5.12 6.39
CA THR A 120 -12.92 4.86 7.44
C THR A 120 -13.05 3.48 8.10
N GLU A 121 -14.26 3.02 8.41
CA GLU A 121 -14.48 1.69 9.01
C GLU A 121 -14.00 0.56 8.08
N THR A 122 -14.43 0.60 6.82
CA THR A 122 -14.03 -0.37 5.79
C THR A 122 -12.53 -0.32 5.52
N PHE A 123 -11.97 0.90 5.49
CA PHE A 123 -10.53 1.11 5.36
C PHE A 123 -9.78 0.42 6.50
N LEU A 124 -10.11 0.72 7.77
CA LEU A 124 -9.41 0.16 8.93
C LEU A 124 -9.57 -1.36 9.01
N GLU A 125 -10.74 -1.87 8.65
CA GLU A 125 -10.97 -3.31 8.63
C GLU A 125 -10.11 -4.02 7.59
N LEU A 126 -10.05 -3.53 6.35
CA LEU A 126 -9.19 -4.12 5.30
C LEU A 126 -7.70 -3.87 5.52
N PHE A 127 -7.38 -2.73 6.15
CA PHE A 127 -6.02 -2.40 6.52
C PHE A 127 -5.50 -3.44 7.53
N GLY A 128 -6.18 -3.58 8.68
CA GLY A 128 -5.69 -4.30 9.85
C GLY A 128 -6.16 -5.74 10.04
N ASN A 129 -7.28 -6.16 9.44
CA ASN A 129 -7.89 -7.45 9.78
C ASN A 129 -7.66 -8.53 8.73
N SER A 130 -7.31 -9.74 9.19
CA SER A 130 -7.23 -10.94 8.34
C SER A 130 -8.58 -11.63 8.10
N LYS A 131 -9.59 -11.28 8.90
CA LYS A 131 -10.98 -11.74 8.75
C LYS A 131 -11.85 -10.49 8.66
N ILE A 132 -12.61 -10.40 7.58
CA ILE A 132 -13.48 -9.26 7.32
C ILE A 132 -14.94 -9.70 7.39
N ARG A 133 -15.82 -8.78 7.76
CA ARG A 133 -17.28 -8.96 7.76
C ARG A 133 -17.78 -9.11 6.31
N SER A 134 -18.95 -9.72 6.17
CA SER A 134 -19.61 -9.90 4.87
C SER A 134 -19.85 -8.59 4.12
N GLN A 135 -20.19 -7.51 4.84
CA GLN A 135 -20.40 -6.17 4.26
C GLN A 135 -19.09 -5.59 3.68
N THR A 136 -17.98 -5.73 4.42
CA THR A 136 -16.65 -5.29 4.00
C THR A 136 -16.15 -6.15 2.84
N GLU A 137 -16.42 -7.45 2.85
CA GLU A 137 -16.15 -8.35 1.74
C GLU A 137 -16.90 -7.94 0.46
N GLN A 138 -18.19 -7.61 0.56
CA GLN A 138 -18.95 -7.14 -0.60
C GLN A 138 -18.40 -5.82 -1.15
N THR A 139 -18.00 -4.90 -0.28
CA THR A 139 -17.36 -3.64 -0.67
C THR A 139 -16.02 -3.88 -1.35
N LEU A 140 -15.18 -4.77 -0.79
CA LEU A 140 -13.92 -5.21 -1.40
C LEU A 140 -14.13 -5.74 -2.82
N ARG A 141 -15.09 -6.66 -3.02
CA ARG A 141 -15.39 -7.23 -4.33
C ARG A 141 -15.85 -6.17 -5.34
N CYS A 142 -16.66 -5.22 -4.90
CA CYS A 142 -17.10 -4.10 -5.75
C CYS A 142 -15.90 -3.24 -6.19
N VAL A 143 -15.08 -2.78 -5.24
CA VAL A 143 -13.92 -1.93 -5.54
C VAL A 143 -12.88 -2.67 -6.39
N ALA A 144 -12.59 -3.93 -6.07
CA ALA A 144 -11.68 -4.76 -6.87
C ALA A 144 -12.17 -4.92 -8.31
N SER A 145 -13.49 -5.05 -8.53
CA SER A 145 -14.05 -5.11 -9.89
C SER A 145 -13.85 -3.80 -10.66
N GLN A 146 -14.04 -2.64 -9.99
CA GLN A 146 -13.80 -1.33 -10.59
C GLN A 146 -12.32 -1.09 -10.92
N LEU A 147 -11.42 -1.51 -10.01
CA LEU A 147 -9.98 -1.41 -10.24
C LEU A 147 -9.51 -2.33 -11.38
N SER A 148 -10.05 -3.55 -11.47
CA SER A 148 -9.81 -4.48 -12.59
C SER A 148 -10.18 -3.84 -13.94
N LEU A 149 -11.35 -3.21 -14.03
CA LEU A 149 -11.73 -2.45 -15.23
C LEU A 149 -10.79 -1.28 -15.49
N SER A 150 -10.43 -0.51 -14.46
CA SER A 150 -9.57 0.68 -14.60
C SER A 150 -8.14 0.38 -15.08
N VAL A 151 -7.60 -0.80 -14.75
CA VAL A 151 -6.25 -1.20 -15.20
C VAL A 151 -6.25 -1.83 -16.60
N THR A 152 -7.38 -2.42 -17.02
CA THR A 152 -7.51 -3.15 -18.29
C THR A 152 -8.11 -2.31 -19.42
N ASP A 153 -9.00 -1.34 -19.12
CA ASP A 153 -9.64 -0.51 -20.12
C ASP A 153 -8.72 0.63 -20.57
N THR A 154 -7.91 0.36 -21.60
CA THR A 154 -6.99 1.34 -22.20
C THR A 154 -7.61 2.09 -23.37
N LEU A 155 -8.81 1.72 -23.82
CA LEU A 155 -9.40 2.20 -25.08
C LEU A 155 -10.46 3.28 -24.88
N THR A 156 -11.10 3.35 -23.71
CA THR A 156 -12.20 4.31 -23.44
C THR A 156 -11.77 5.57 -22.67
N GLY A 157 -10.47 5.74 -22.39
CA GLY A 157 -9.95 6.84 -21.57
C GLY A 157 -9.96 6.51 -20.06
N PRO A 158 -9.42 7.40 -19.21
CA PRO A 158 -9.28 7.11 -17.78
C PRO A 158 -10.65 6.98 -17.11
N THR A 159 -11.01 5.75 -16.70
CA THR A 159 -12.27 5.43 -15.99
C THR A 159 -12.33 6.12 -14.62
N ASN A 160 -11.15 6.42 -14.04
CA ASN A 160 -10.99 7.14 -12.79
C ASN A 160 -10.08 8.35 -13.05
N PRO A 161 -10.55 9.60 -12.84
CA PRO A 161 -9.75 10.80 -13.13
C PRO A 161 -8.48 10.91 -12.26
N CYS A 162 -8.49 10.23 -11.11
CA CYS A 162 -7.39 10.26 -10.16
C CYS A 162 -6.37 9.13 -10.37
N LEU A 163 -6.59 8.20 -11.30
CA LEU A 163 -5.71 7.05 -11.52
C LEU A 163 -5.29 6.98 -12.99
N ASP A 164 -4.00 7.23 -13.23
CA ASP A 164 -3.39 7.03 -14.53
C ASP A 164 -2.50 5.78 -14.50
N THR A 165 -2.84 4.85 -15.41
CA THR A 165 -2.19 3.56 -15.58
C THR A 165 -1.33 3.50 -16.84
N THR A 166 -1.19 4.60 -17.59
CA THR A 166 -0.51 4.65 -18.90
C THR A 166 0.90 4.05 -18.87
N HIS A 167 1.62 4.26 -17.76
CA HIS A 167 3.00 3.78 -17.60
C HIS A 167 3.14 2.33 -17.11
N LEU A 168 2.05 1.61 -16.84
CA LEU A 168 2.10 0.19 -16.51
C LEU A 168 2.35 -0.67 -17.75
N ARG A 169 3.33 -1.57 -17.68
CA ARG A 169 3.58 -2.56 -18.74
C ARG A 169 2.39 -3.50 -18.86
N PHE A 170 2.12 -4.03 -20.05
CA PHE A 170 1.02 -4.99 -20.27
C PHE A 170 1.05 -6.17 -19.28
N LYS A 171 2.23 -6.76 -19.04
CA LYS A 171 2.40 -7.84 -18.06
C LYS A 171 1.97 -7.42 -16.64
N ASP A 172 2.26 -6.19 -16.24
CA ASP A 172 1.90 -5.69 -14.90
C ASP A 172 0.39 -5.45 -14.79
N ARG A 173 -0.25 -5.00 -15.88
CA ARG A 173 -1.71 -4.85 -15.97
C ARG A 173 -2.40 -6.20 -15.86
N ASP A 174 -1.94 -7.20 -16.59
CA ASP A 174 -2.47 -8.57 -16.55
C ASP A 174 -2.35 -9.16 -15.13
N GLU A 175 -1.23 -8.90 -14.45
CA GLU A 175 -0.99 -9.39 -13.10
C GLU A 175 -1.84 -8.64 -12.05
N LEU A 176 -2.01 -7.32 -12.17
CA LEU A 176 -2.94 -6.55 -11.33
C LEU A 176 -4.39 -7.03 -11.53
N ASP A 177 -4.80 -7.22 -12.77
CA ASP A 177 -6.13 -7.75 -13.11
C ASP A 177 -6.33 -9.17 -12.52
N ARG A 178 -5.32 -10.03 -12.61
CA ARG A 178 -5.32 -11.35 -11.95
C ARG A 178 -5.53 -11.24 -10.44
N ILE A 179 -4.80 -10.34 -9.77
CA ILE A 179 -4.92 -10.09 -8.32
C ILE A 179 -6.34 -9.61 -7.98
N PHE A 180 -6.87 -8.63 -8.70
CA PHE A 180 -8.21 -8.10 -8.45
C PHE A 180 -9.29 -9.17 -8.68
N LYS A 181 -9.21 -9.95 -9.76
CA LYS A 181 -10.14 -11.07 -10.02
C LYS A 181 -10.10 -12.11 -8.90
N GLN A 182 -8.92 -12.37 -8.34
CA GLN A 182 -8.77 -13.24 -7.18
C GLN A 182 -9.45 -12.68 -5.92
N TRP A 183 -9.46 -11.36 -5.72
CA TRP A 183 -10.21 -10.75 -4.61
C TRP A 183 -11.73 -10.75 -4.84
N VAL A 184 -12.17 -10.60 -6.09
CA VAL A 184 -13.59 -10.72 -6.46
C VAL A 184 -14.09 -12.15 -6.25
N ARG A 185 -13.28 -13.14 -6.64
CA ARG A 185 -13.59 -14.58 -6.57
C ARG A 185 -12.39 -15.35 -6.00
N PRO A 186 -12.27 -15.46 -4.67
CA PRO A 186 -11.17 -16.20 -4.06
C PRO A 186 -11.24 -17.69 -4.43
N PRO A 187 -10.08 -18.34 -4.64
CA PRO A 187 -10.05 -19.75 -5.02
C PRO A 187 -10.56 -20.65 -3.89
N PRO A 188 -11.38 -21.69 -4.17
CA PRO A 188 -11.74 -22.70 -3.20
C PRO A 188 -10.63 -23.77 -3.06
N PRO A 189 -10.42 -24.37 -1.86
CA PRO A 189 -11.08 -24.06 -0.59
C PRO A 189 -10.55 -22.74 0.03
N PRO A 190 -11.35 -22.07 0.87
CA PRO A 190 -10.92 -20.83 1.50
C PRO A 190 -9.67 -21.04 2.35
N LEU A 191 -8.72 -20.09 2.24
CA LEU A 191 -7.53 -20.08 3.08
C LEU A 191 -7.92 -19.89 4.54
N SER A 192 -7.52 -20.83 5.39
CA SER A 192 -7.72 -20.69 6.84
C SER A 192 -6.59 -19.86 7.43
N MET A 193 -6.88 -18.60 7.75
CA MET A 193 -5.91 -17.71 8.41
C MET A 193 -5.33 -18.30 9.69
N SER A 194 -6.12 -19.09 10.44
CA SER A 194 -5.63 -19.80 11.62
C SER A 194 -4.54 -20.81 11.29
N LYS A 195 -4.72 -21.60 10.22
CA LYS A 195 -3.71 -22.56 9.75
C LYS A 195 -2.47 -21.85 9.19
N VAL A 196 -2.66 -20.77 8.43
CA VAL A 196 -1.54 -19.97 7.89
C VAL A 196 -0.71 -19.38 9.03
N TRP A 197 -1.36 -18.82 10.05
CA TRP A 197 -0.70 -18.32 11.24
C TRP A 197 0.03 -19.42 11.99
N ASP A 198 -0.61 -20.55 12.25
CA ASP A 198 0.00 -21.69 12.95
C ASP A 198 1.24 -22.22 12.24
N ASN A 199 1.15 -22.38 10.91
CA ASN A 199 2.28 -22.78 10.08
C ASN A 199 3.45 -21.79 10.17
N ARG A 200 3.16 -20.48 10.14
CA ARG A 200 4.18 -19.44 10.29
C ARG A 200 4.84 -19.49 11.67
N VAL A 201 4.06 -19.65 12.73
CA VAL A 201 4.58 -19.79 14.11
C VAL A 201 5.43 -21.05 14.24
N ARG A 202 5.01 -22.18 13.67
CA ARG A 202 5.77 -23.43 13.67
C ARG A 202 7.10 -23.29 12.95
N GLN A 203 7.11 -22.66 11.78
CA GLN A 203 8.35 -22.37 11.05
C GLN A 203 9.26 -21.41 11.83
N HIS A 204 8.70 -20.39 12.48
CA HIS A 204 9.47 -19.41 13.24
C HIS A 204 10.12 -20.01 14.49
N LEU A 205 9.38 -20.83 15.25
CA LEU A 205 9.85 -21.41 16.50
C LEU A 205 10.66 -22.71 16.30
N GLY A 206 10.48 -23.41 15.19
CA GLY A 206 11.15 -24.66 14.88
C GLY A 206 10.90 -25.71 15.97
N THR A 207 11.97 -26.28 16.52
CA THR A 207 11.92 -27.29 17.59
C THR A 207 11.26 -26.79 18.88
N ARG A 208 11.14 -25.47 19.06
CA ARG A 208 10.52 -24.85 20.25
C ARG A 208 9.00 -24.69 20.13
N TYR A 209 8.40 -25.10 19.01
CA TYR A 209 6.96 -24.94 18.77
C TYR A 209 6.08 -25.69 19.79
N ASP A 210 6.50 -26.89 20.21
CA ASP A 210 5.76 -27.67 21.21
C ASP A 210 5.76 -26.98 22.59
N SER A 211 6.78 -26.16 22.87
CA SER A 211 6.91 -25.31 24.05
C SER A 211 6.63 -23.82 23.75
N ARG A 212 5.82 -23.51 22.72
CA ARG A 212 5.58 -22.13 22.25
C ARG A 212 5.10 -21.15 23.33
N LEU A 213 4.29 -21.60 24.30
CA LEU A 213 3.82 -20.73 25.38
C LEU A 213 4.99 -20.18 26.21
N GLY A 214 5.93 -21.04 26.59
CA GLY A 214 7.15 -20.62 27.29
C GLY A 214 8.06 -19.74 26.43
N CYS A 215 8.07 -19.92 25.11
CA CYS A 215 8.80 -19.04 24.20
C CYS A 215 8.19 -17.63 24.17
N PHE A 216 6.87 -17.53 24.09
CA PHE A 216 6.16 -16.25 24.09
C PHE A 216 6.34 -15.51 25.42
N ASP A 217 6.24 -16.21 26.55
CA ASP A 217 6.46 -15.64 27.87
C ASP A 217 7.91 -15.15 28.03
N TRP A 218 8.88 -15.89 27.49
CA TRP A 218 10.28 -15.48 27.51
C TRP A 218 10.51 -14.23 26.65
N ASP A 219 9.98 -14.19 25.41
CA ASP A 219 10.10 -13.02 24.53
C ASP A 219 9.44 -11.79 25.13
N LEU A 220 8.25 -11.93 25.74
CA LEU A 220 7.56 -10.85 26.44
C LEU A 220 8.43 -10.26 27.56
N ASN A 221 8.95 -11.11 28.44
CA ASN A 221 9.71 -10.66 29.61
C ASN A 221 11.12 -10.16 29.26
N MET A 222 11.74 -10.68 28.20
CA MET A 222 13.13 -10.37 27.87
C MET A 222 13.29 -9.30 26.78
N GLN A 223 12.29 -9.10 25.92
CA GLN A 223 12.37 -8.15 24.80
C GLN A 223 11.41 -6.97 24.92
N LEU A 224 10.20 -7.17 25.44
CA LEU A 224 9.16 -6.13 25.45
C LEU A 224 9.08 -5.40 26.79
N HIS A 225 9.20 -6.12 27.91
CA HIS A 225 9.33 -5.47 29.21
C HIS A 225 10.73 -4.85 29.32
N GLN A 226 10.77 -3.52 29.49
CA GLN A 226 11.99 -2.86 29.95
C GLN A 226 12.29 -3.32 31.38
N LYS A 227 13.57 -3.56 31.66
CA LYS A 227 14.05 -3.71 33.04
C LYS A 227 13.97 -2.39 33.79
#